data_AF-A0A7U3ZMS7-F1
#
_entry.id   AF-A0A7U3ZMS7-F1
#
_cell.length_a   1.000
_cell.length_b   1.000
_cell.length_c   1.000
_cell.angle_alpha   90.00
_cell.angle_beta   90.00
_cell.angle_gamma   90.00
#
_symmetry.space_group_name_H-M   'P 1'
#
loop_
_entity.id
_entity.type
_entity.pdbx_description
1 polymer ?
#
loop_
_entity_poly.entity_id
_entity_poly.type
_entity_poly.pdbx_seq_one_letter_code
_entity_poly.pdbx_strand_id
1 'polypeptide(L)'
;METQFTTEELAALGNIPESLQVAFLRVANGLHQRADYPKEKVMQLLAQMLDAPKKYAYSKNKVTNLARSVYDLQKEGVVIALSETGRAYLPSPEPEYALEAKEKQPPAEYELRTGPLPYAVFGREHIEEGALLQMHTAASLPISVAGALMPDAHQGYGLPIGGVLATDAHTVIPFAVGVDIACRMCMSIFDMPADFLKREPHLLKKTLVEHTKFGIGGEVREKADESVMDLPEWRATKVIRELKDKAYRQLGTSGTGNHFVEWGVVEVVEPDELLDLPVGTYMALLSHSGSRGFGGSVANHYSKLAMQKTKLPKQAAHLAWLDLHTEEGQEYWIAMNLAGEYASANHHEIHAKIAKALRKKPLKMIENHHNFAWKETLANGKEAMVHRKGATPAGVNDLGIIPGSMTHPGFVVRGKGNADALSSASHGAGRVMSRTKALNSITRHQLNKVLNDSGVQLIGGDLDEAPMVYKDIETVMAAQKQLVKVLAKFSPKIVRMADANRKEGRED
;
A
#
# COMPACT_ATOMS: atom_id res chain seq x y z
N MET A 1 -2.63 -4.97 39.16
CA MET A 1 -1.17 -5.03 39.37
C MET A 1 -0.67 -6.15 38.48
N GLU A 2 0.02 -5.84 37.40
CA GLU A 2 0.65 -6.87 36.56
C GLU A 2 1.79 -7.52 37.33
N THR A 3 1.80 -8.85 37.34
CA THR A 3 2.72 -9.67 38.12
C THR A 3 4.14 -9.54 37.55
N GLN A 4 5.10 -9.14 38.37
CA GLN A 4 6.50 -9.05 37.96
C GLN A 4 7.06 -10.43 37.57
N PHE A 5 8.16 -10.44 36.82
CA PHE A 5 8.95 -11.63 36.56
C PHE A 5 9.73 -12.05 37.80
N THR A 6 9.68 -13.33 38.18
CA THR A 6 10.50 -13.91 39.26
C THR A 6 11.72 -14.67 38.72
N THR A 7 12.68 -14.98 39.59
CA THR A 7 13.88 -15.75 39.22
C THR A 7 13.49 -17.16 38.79
N GLU A 8 12.48 -17.76 39.43
CA GLU A 8 11.94 -19.07 39.09
C GLU A 8 11.31 -19.09 37.70
N GLU A 9 10.56 -18.04 37.33
CA GLU A 9 9.99 -17.93 35.98
C GLU A 9 11.09 -17.87 34.91
N LEU A 10 12.18 -17.14 35.16
CA LEU A 10 13.29 -17.02 34.21
C LEU A 10 14.18 -18.27 34.18
N ALA A 11 14.26 -19.04 35.28
CA ALA A 11 14.94 -20.32 35.31
C ALA A 11 14.31 -21.34 34.34
N ALA A 12 13.03 -21.15 33.96
CA ALA A 12 12.40 -21.94 32.91
C ALA A 12 13.11 -21.80 31.55
N LEU A 13 13.85 -20.72 31.29
CA LEU A 13 14.60 -20.56 30.04
C LEU A 13 15.84 -21.47 29.99
N GLY A 14 16.50 -21.72 31.12
CA GLY A 14 17.77 -22.44 31.16
C GLY A 14 18.53 -22.16 32.45
N ASN A 15 19.72 -22.77 32.60
CA ASN A 15 20.55 -22.58 33.78
C ASN A 15 21.30 -21.24 33.73
N ILE A 16 20.63 -20.16 34.14
CA ILE A 16 21.18 -18.80 34.13
C ILE A 16 22.14 -18.64 35.33
N PRO A 17 23.42 -18.30 35.11
CA PRO A 17 24.40 -18.08 36.19
C PRO A 17 23.95 -16.97 37.15
N GLU A 18 24.24 -17.13 38.44
CA GLU A 18 23.91 -16.13 39.48
C GLU A 18 24.38 -14.72 39.12
N SER A 19 25.55 -14.61 38.49
CA SER A 19 26.12 -13.34 38.02
C SER A 19 25.24 -12.59 37.00
N LEU A 20 24.33 -13.28 36.31
CA LEU A 20 23.43 -12.71 35.30
C LEU A 20 21.95 -12.66 35.74
N GLN A 21 21.55 -13.35 36.81
CA GLN A 21 20.14 -13.42 37.23
C GLN A 21 19.52 -12.03 37.46
N VAL A 22 20.25 -11.13 38.13
CA VAL A 22 19.81 -9.74 38.36
C VAL A 22 19.63 -8.98 37.04
N ALA A 23 20.52 -9.20 36.07
CA ALA A 23 20.44 -8.55 34.77
C ALA A 23 19.24 -9.08 33.95
N PHE A 24 19.00 -10.39 33.98
CA PHE A 24 17.84 -11.03 33.37
C PHE A 24 16.52 -10.50 33.95
N LEU A 25 16.39 -10.48 35.29
CA LEU A 25 15.22 -9.94 35.98
C LEU A 25 14.95 -8.48 35.62
N ARG A 26 15.98 -7.64 35.64
CA ARG A 26 15.87 -6.22 35.29
C ARG A 26 15.38 -6.04 33.86
N VAL A 27 15.91 -6.81 32.92
CA VAL A 27 15.55 -6.72 31.50
C VAL A 27 14.14 -7.25 31.27
N ALA A 28 13.79 -8.41 31.81
CA ALA A 28 12.45 -9.00 31.68
C ALA A 28 11.36 -8.07 32.24
N ASN A 29 11.54 -7.56 33.46
CA ASN A 29 10.60 -6.62 34.06
C ASN A 29 10.55 -5.27 33.31
N GLY A 30 11.70 -4.79 32.81
CA GLY A 30 11.72 -3.60 31.96
C GLY A 30 10.94 -3.77 30.65
N LEU A 31 11.05 -4.95 30.01
CA LEU A 31 10.30 -5.28 28.81
C LEU A 31 8.80 -5.38 29.09
N HIS A 32 8.41 -6.03 30.19
CA HIS A 32 7.01 -6.19 30.55
C HIS A 32 6.37 -4.86 30.96
N GLN A 33 6.96 -4.15 31.94
CA GLN A 33 6.32 -3.00 32.57
C GLN A 33 6.50 -1.69 31.82
N ARG A 34 7.66 -1.48 31.16
CA ARG A 34 7.96 -0.20 30.50
C ARG A 34 7.74 -0.24 29.00
N ALA A 35 7.87 -1.43 28.41
CA ALA A 35 7.68 -1.64 26.98
C ALA A 35 6.36 -2.35 26.65
N ASP A 36 5.55 -2.67 27.66
CA ASP A 36 4.20 -3.26 27.52
C ASP A 36 4.20 -4.58 26.73
N TYR A 37 5.24 -5.41 26.92
CA TYR A 37 5.31 -6.72 26.27
C TYR A 37 4.58 -7.76 27.13
N PRO A 38 3.68 -8.57 26.55
CA PRO A 38 3.12 -9.74 27.25
C PRO A 38 4.23 -10.67 27.75
N LYS A 39 4.02 -11.33 28.90
CA LYS A 39 5.03 -12.22 29.51
C LYS A 39 5.58 -13.25 28.51
N GLU A 40 4.69 -13.84 27.70
CA GLU A 40 5.07 -14.80 26.66
C GLU A 40 6.05 -14.21 25.64
N LYS A 41 5.78 -13.00 25.14
CA LYS A 41 6.65 -12.28 24.19
C LYS A 41 8.02 -11.97 24.81
N VAL A 42 8.06 -11.68 26.12
CA VAL A 42 9.33 -11.49 26.86
C VAL A 42 10.12 -12.80 26.92
N MET A 43 9.47 -13.92 27.26
CA MET A 43 10.10 -15.24 27.34
C MET A 43 10.63 -15.69 25.97
N GLN A 44 9.86 -15.51 24.90
CA GLN A 44 10.29 -15.78 23.53
C GLN A 44 11.53 -14.97 23.13
N LEU A 45 11.55 -13.67 23.43
CA LEU A 45 12.69 -12.80 23.10
C LEU A 45 13.96 -13.22 23.87
N LEU A 46 13.84 -13.56 25.15
CA LEU A 46 14.97 -14.02 25.95
C LEU A 46 15.45 -15.41 25.51
N ALA A 47 14.54 -16.32 25.15
CA ALA A 47 14.89 -17.63 24.62
C ALA A 47 15.69 -17.51 23.31
N GLN A 48 15.21 -16.71 22.36
CA GLN A 48 15.92 -16.45 21.10
C GLN A 48 17.29 -15.78 21.32
N MET A 49 17.40 -14.90 22.32
CA MET A 49 18.68 -14.27 22.67
C MET A 49 19.68 -15.29 23.23
N LEU A 50 19.23 -16.20 24.09
CA LEU A 50 20.08 -17.28 24.62
C LEU A 50 20.49 -18.29 23.54
N ASP A 51 19.63 -18.56 22.56
CA ASP A 51 19.93 -19.44 21.42
C ASP A 51 20.96 -18.84 20.45
N ALA A 52 20.89 -17.52 20.22
CA ALA A 52 21.78 -16.81 19.29
C ALA A 52 22.39 -15.51 19.85
N PRO A 53 23.16 -15.56 20.96
CA PRO A 53 23.55 -14.35 21.71
C PRO A 53 24.44 -13.39 20.90
N LYS A 54 25.30 -13.93 20.02
CA LYS A 54 26.10 -13.11 19.10
C LYS A 54 25.24 -12.20 18.22
N LYS A 55 24.11 -12.71 17.71
CA LYS A 55 23.17 -11.95 16.85
C LYS A 55 22.58 -10.75 17.61
N TYR A 56 22.27 -10.92 18.89
CA TYR A 56 21.66 -9.90 19.73
C TYR A 56 22.68 -8.93 20.35
N ALA A 57 23.92 -9.36 20.57
CA ALA A 57 24.99 -8.52 21.14
C ALA A 57 25.46 -7.38 20.22
N TYR A 58 25.32 -7.56 18.90
CA TYR A 58 25.73 -6.59 17.89
C TYR A 58 24.55 -5.90 17.16
N SER A 59 23.31 -6.23 17.52
CA SER A 59 22.12 -5.52 17.02
C SER A 59 21.64 -4.49 18.03
N LYS A 60 21.13 -3.34 17.58
CA LYS A 60 20.55 -2.31 18.46
C LYS A 60 19.12 -2.71 18.85
N ASN A 61 18.95 -3.35 20.00
CA ASN A 61 17.67 -3.85 20.49
C ASN A 61 17.56 -3.71 22.03
N LYS A 62 16.40 -4.06 22.61
CA LYS A 62 16.15 -3.89 24.05
C LYS A 62 16.91 -4.89 24.95
N VAL A 63 17.53 -5.93 24.37
CA VAL A 63 18.30 -6.96 25.08
C VAL A 63 19.80 -6.93 24.75
N THR A 64 20.29 -5.97 23.96
CA THR A 64 21.67 -5.91 23.45
C THR A 64 22.73 -6.04 24.54
N ASN A 65 22.56 -5.31 25.65
CA ASN A 65 23.55 -5.32 26.74
C ASN A 65 23.55 -6.68 27.46
N LEU A 66 22.38 -7.29 27.65
CA LEU A 66 22.27 -8.61 28.25
C LEU A 66 22.89 -9.67 27.34
N ALA A 67 22.60 -9.60 26.04
CA ALA A 67 23.16 -10.49 25.03
C ALA A 67 24.69 -10.39 24.94
N ARG A 68 25.25 -9.18 25.12
CA ARG A 68 26.70 -8.99 25.18
C ARG A 68 27.30 -9.69 26.38
N SER A 69 26.71 -9.54 27.58
CA SER A 69 27.17 -10.25 28.78
C SER A 69 27.09 -11.78 28.62
N VAL A 70 26.02 -12.30 28.03
CA VAL A 70 25.89 -13.73 27.72
C VAL A 70 26.96 -14.18 26.70
N TYR A 71 27.17 -13.40 25.64
CA TYR A 71 28.15 -13.71 24.59
C TYR A 71 29.59 -13.67 25.09
N ASP A 72 29.93 -12.75 25.99
CA ASP A 72 31.27 -12.67 26.59
C ASP A 72 31.52 -13.87 27.52
N LEU A 73 30.54 -14.28 28.34
CA LEU A 73 30.64 -15.53 29.12
C LEU A 73 30.80 -16.77 28.23
N GLN A 74 30.15 -16.82 27.07
CA GLN A 74 30.34 -17.92 26.12
C GLN A 74 31.78 -17.98 25.57
N LYS A 75 32.46 -16.84 25.38
CA LYS A 75 33.89 -16.82 24.99
C LYS A 75 34.79 -17.35 26.11
N GLU A 76 34.38 -17.16 27.36
CA GLU A 76 35.06 -17.68 28.54
C GLU A 76 34.74 -19.16 28.82
N GLY A 77 33.93 -19.81 27.97
CA GLY A 77 33.58 -21.23 28.06
C GLY A 77 32.30 -21.53 28.84
N VAL A 78 31.59 -20.51 29.32
CA VAL A 78 30.33 -20.67 30.05
C VAL A 78 29.15 -20.62 29.08
N VAL A 79 28.57 -21.78 28.77
CA VAL A 79 27.42 -21.89 27.86
C VAL A 79 26.12 -21.96 28.65
N ILE A 80 25.23 -21.00 28.40
CA ILE A 80 23.86 -21.00 28.96
C ILE A 80 22.95 -21.70 27.96
N ALA A 81 22.77 -23.02 28.13
CA ALA A 81 21.89 -23.79 27.27
C ALA A 81 20.41 -23.58 27.64
N LEU A 82 19.55 -23.51 26.62
CA LEU A 82 18.11 -23.51 26.84
C LEU A 82 17.65 -24.84 27.42
N SER A 83 16.75 -24.78 28.40
CA SER A 83 16.01 -25.95 28.90
C SER A 83 15.00 -26.44 27.84
N GLU A 84 14.34 -27.57 28.07
CA GLU A 84 13.24 -28.04 27.23
C GLU A 84 12.11 -27.00 27.15
N THR A 85 11.69 -26.45 28.29
CA THR A 85 10.73 -25.35 28.38
C THR A 85 11.23 -24.09 27.68
N GLY A 86 12.53 -23.78 27.81
CA GLY A 86 13.17 -22.66 27.12
C GLY A 86 13.14 -22.82 25.60
N ARG A 87 13.34 -24.03 25.10
CA ARG A 87 13.23 -24.36 23.67
C ARG A 87 11.80 -24.27 23.16
N ALA A 88 10.79 -24.55 23.99
CA ALA A 88 9.40 -24.36 23.62
C ALA A 88 9.03 -22.88 23.36
N TYR A 89 9.82 -21.93 23.89
CA TYR A 89 9.69 -20.51 23.58
C TYR A 89 10.48 -20.08 22.32
N LEU A 90 11.29 -20.96 21.73
CA LEU A 90 11.85 -20.68 20.42
C LEU A 90 10.73 -20.76 19.39
N PRO A 91 10.75 -19.89 18.36
CA PRO A 91 9.91 -20.13 17.20
C PRO A 91 10.23 -21.55 16.70
N SER A 92 9.20 -22.37 16.44
CA SER A 92 9.41 -23.61 15.70
C SER A 92 10.24 -23.29 14.46
N PRO A 93 11.16 -24.17 14.00
CA PRO A 93 11.77 -23.99 12.69
C PRO A 93 10.63 -24.00 11.68
N GLU A 94 10.15 -22.79 11.37
CA GLU A 94 9.00 -22.62 10.51
C GLU A 94 9.39 -23.19 9.15
N PRO A 95 8.52 -24.01 8.53
CA PRO A 95 8.85 -24.68 7.29
C PRO A 95 9.40 -23.66 6.31
N GLU A 96 10.50 -24.02 5.65
CA GLU A 96 11.07 -23.20 4.59
C GLU A 96 9.97 -22.99 3.56
N TYR A 97 9.60 -21.73 3.32
CA TYR A 97 8.54 -21.38 2.38
C TYR A 97 8.97 -21.91 1.01
N ALA A 98 8.36 -23.01 0.59
CA ALA A 98 8.72 -23.68 -0.65
C ALA A 98 7.96 -23.04 -1.79
N LEU A 99 8.70 -22.43 -2.73
CA LEU A 99 8.13 -22.04 -4.02
C LEU A 99 7.66 -23.31 -4.75
N GLU A 100 6.48 -23.24 -5.35
CA GLU A 100 5.91 -24.35 -6.12
C GLU A 100 6.73 -24.62 -7.39
N ALA A 101 7.27 -23.57 -8.01
CA ALA A 101 8.16 -23.61 -9.15
C ALA A 101 9.62 -23.46 -8.72
N LYS A 102 10.46 -24.33 -9.27
CA LYS A 102 11.93 -24.32 -9.04
C LYS A 102 12.73 -24.00 -10.28
N GLU A 103 12.07 -23.97 -11.44
CA GLU A 103 12.71 -23.66 -12.71
C GLU A 103 12.76 -22.16 -12.92
N LYS A 104 13.90 -21.68 -13.41
CA LYS A 104 14.08 -20.27 -13.75
C LYS A 104 13.53 -19.97 -15.12
N GLN A 105 12.91 -18.80 -15.27
CA GLN A 105 12.45 -18.35 -16.58
C GLN A 105 13.65 -18.22 -17.53
N PRO A 106 13.65 -18.89 -18.69
CA PRO A 106 14.68 -18.69 -19.70
C PRO A 106 14.49 -17.31 -20.36
N PRO A 107 15.58 -16.63 -20.75
CA PRO A 107 15.48 -15.46 -21.60
C PRO A 107 14.82 -15.81 -22.93
N ALA A 108 13.81 -15.06 -23.33
CA ALA A 108 13.11 -15.22 -24.59
C ALA A 108 12.81 -13.87 -25.25
N GLU A 109 12.80 -13.84 -26.57
CA GLU A 109 12.50 -12.67 -27.39
C GLU A 109 11.15 -12.85 -28.08
N TYR A 110 10.35 -11.79 -28.09
CA TYR A 110 9.00 -11.80 -28.60
C TYR A 110 8.73 -10.59 -29.47
N GLU A 111 8.02 -10.82 -30.57
CA GLU A 111 7.50 -9.76 -31.43
C GLU A 111 6.08 -9.36 -31.02
N LEU A 112 5.69 -8.15 -31.40
CA LEU A 112 4.30 -7.70 -31.27
C LEU A 112 3.45 -8.31 -32.38
N ARG A 113 2.16 -8.51 -32.09
CA ARG A 113 1.16 -8.88 -33.10
C ARG A 113 1.04 -7.79 -34.16
N THR A 114 0.62 -8.18 -35.36
CA THR A 114 0.20 -7.26 -36.43
C THR A 114 -1.11 -6.56 -36.04
N GLY A 115 -0.99 -5.47 -35.28
CA GLY A 115 -2.11 -4.70 -34.74
C GLY A 115 -2.51 -5.11 -33.31
N PRO A 116 -3.31 -4.28 -32.63
CA PRO A 116 -3.78 -4.56 -31.27
C PRO A 116 -5.00 -5.49 -31.32
N LEU A 117 -5.23 -6.23 -30.23
CA LEU A 117 -6.58 -6.78 -30.01
C LEU A 117 -7.60 -5.64 -29.88
N PRO A 118 -8.88 -5.86 -30.23
CA PRO A 118 -9.95 -4.91 -29.91
C PRO A 118 -10.04 -4.68 -28.40
N TYR A 119 -10.23 -3.42 -27.99
CA TYR A 119 -10.45 -3.03 -26.59
C TYR A 119 -11.40 -1.84 -26.51
N ALA A 120 -12.13 -1.74 -25.40
CA ALA A 120 -13.03 -0.62 -25.15
C ALA A 120 -12.25 0.62 -24.68
N VAL A 121 -12.68 1.79 -25.11
CA VAL A 121 -12.16 3.09 -24.64
C VAL A 121 -13.33 3.93 -24.16
N PHE A 122 -13.30 4.30 -22.89
CA PHE A 122 -14.33 5.10 -22.25
C PHE A 122 -13.86 6.56 -22.18
N GLY A 123 -14.67 7.51 -22.66
CA GLY A 123 -14.32 8.94 -22.66
C GLY A 123 -13.12 9.28 -23.57
N ARG A 124 -13.06 8.68 -24.76
CA ARG A 124 -11.93 8.80 -25.71
C ARG A 124 -11.52 10.24 -25.99
N GLU A 125 -12.48 11.15 -26.10
CA GLU A 125 -12.32 12.58 -26.36
C GLU A 125 -11.52 13.32 -25.27
N HIS A 126 -11.34 12.72 -24.10
CA HIS A 126 -10.62 13.28 -22.96
C HIS A 126 -9.28 12.58 -22.68
N ILE A 127 -8.85 11.68 -23.57
CA ILE A 127 -7.63 10.87 -23.40
C ILE A 127 -6.59 11.34 -24.42
N GLU A 128 -5.36 11.58 -23.95
CA GLU A 128 -4.27 12.00 -24.81
C GLU A 128 -3.74 10.86 -25.70
N GLU A 129 -3.22 11.21 -26.88
CA GLU A 129 -2.67 10.26 -27.86
C GLU A 129 -1.57 9.35 -27.28
N GLY A 130 -0.74 9.88 -26.37
CA GLY A 130 0.31 9.10 -25.72
C GLY A 130 -0.25 7.91 -24.91
N ALA A 131 -1.36 8.11 -24.20
CA ALA A 131 -2.02 7.04 -23.46
C ALA A 131 -2.68 6.02 -24.38
N LEU A 132 -3.30 6.49 -25.48
CA LEU A 132 -3.89 5.62 -26.50
C LEU A 132 -2.83 4.74 -27.16
N LEU A 133 -1.66 5.28 -27.49
CA LEU A 133 -0.54 4.54 -28.07
C LEU A 133 0.05 3.50 -27.11
N GLN A 134 0.13 3.83 -25.81
CA GLN A 134 0.54 2.87 -24.78
C GLN A 134 -0.44 1.71 -24.67
N MET A 135 -1.74 1.98 -24.64
CA MET A 135 -2.76 0.93 -24.62
C MET A 135 -2.74 0.09 -25.89
N HIS A 136 -2.58 0.71 -27.06
CA HIS A 136 -2.42 0.00 -28.32
C HIS A 136 -1.22 -0.95 -28.29
N THR A 137 -0.07 -0.50 -27.80
CA THR A 137 1.12 -1.34 -27.66
C THR A 137 0.88 -2.50 -26.71
N ALA A 138 0.22 -2.26 -25.57
CA ALA A 138 -0.15 -3.30 -24.62
C ALA A 138 -1.10 -4.34 -25.23
N ALA A 139 -2.11 -3.90 -25.98
CA ALA A 139 -3.05 -4.79 -26.67
C ALA A 139 -2.41 -5.59 -27.83
N SER A 140 -1.24 -5.16 -28.34
CA SER A 140 -0.45 -5.88 -29.35
C SER A 140 0.48 -6.95 -28.78
N LEU A 141 0.65 -7.09 -27.46
CA LEU A 141 1.52 -8.14 -26.91
C LEU A 141 1.01 -9.55 -27.25
N PRO A 142 1.88 -10.53 -27.48
CA PRO A 142 1.47 -11.90 -27.82
C PRO A 142 0.72 -12.62 -26.68
N ILE A 143 0.82 -12.13 -25.46
CA ILE A 143 0.12 -12.67 -24.28
C ILE A 143 -1.20 -11.96 -23.96
N SER A 144 -1.51 -10.83 -24.60
CA SER A 144 -2.72 -10.06 -24.31
C SER A 144 -3.96 -10.84 -24.76
N VAL A 145 -5.02 -10.78 -23.96
CA VAL A 145 -6.29 -11.49 -24.18
C VAL A 145 -7.46 -10.52 -24.30
N ALA A 146 -7.47 -9.45 -23.51
CA ALA A 146 -8.45 -8.37 -23.59
C ALA A 146 -7.89 -7.09 -22.98
N GLY A 147 -8.56 -5.96 -23.18
CA GLY A 147 -8.16 -4.72 -22.54
C GLY A 147 -9.29 -3.70 -22.49
N ALA A 148 -9.10 -2.68 -21.67
CA ALA A 148 -9.97 -1.52 -21.58
C ALA A 148 -9.16 -0.28 -21.17
N LEU A 149 -9.65 0.90 -21.54
CA LEU A 149 -9.06 2.18 -21.17
C LEU A 149 -10.11 3.08 -20.54
N MET A 150 -9.85 3.52 -19.31
CA MET A 150 -10.76 4.31 -18.48
C MET A 150 -10.71 5.82 -18.84
N PRO A 151 -11.74 6.62 -18.50
CA PRO A 151 -11.81 8.03 -18.92
C PRO A 151 -10.73 8.94 -18.30
N ASP A 152 -10.19 8.55 -17.16
CA ASP A 152 -9.08 9.23 -16.46
C ASP A 152 -7.71 8.89 -17.06
N ALA A 153 -7.68 8.12 -18.15
CA ALA A 153 -6.43 7.63 -18.69
C ALA A 153 -5.48 8.73 -19.16
N HIS A 154 -4.21 8.54 -18.87
CA HIS A 154 -3.11 9.44 -19.23
C HIS A 154 -1.80 8.66 -19.29
N GLN A 155 -0.80 9.26 -19.94
CA GLN A 155 0.47 8.63 -20.24
C GLN A 155 1.22 8.28 -18.96
N GLY A 156 1.70 7.03 -18.89
CA GLY A 156 2.51 6.50 -17.81
C GLY A 156 3.76 5.79 -18.32
N TYR A 157 4.10 4.66 -17.71
CA TYR A 157 5.20 3.77 -18.13
C TYR A 157 4.66 2.38 -18.43
N GLY A 158 4.92 1.81 -19.61
CA GLY A 158 4.32 0.54 -20.00
C GLY A 158 2.82 0.70 -20.25
N LEU A 159 1.98 0.09 -19.41
CA LEU A 159 0.54 0.33 -19.42
C LEU A 159 0.24 1.80 -19.03
N PRO A 160 -0.66 2.51 -19.72
CA PRO A 160 -1.06 3.85 -19.31
C PRO A 160 -1.76 3.80 -17.95
N ILE A 161 -1.71 4.90 -17.21
CA ILE A 161 -2.57 5.06 -16.03
C ILE A 161 -4.01 5.17 -16.55
N GLY A 162 -4.98 4.53 -15.88
CA GLY A 162 -6.33 4.29 -16.41
C GLY A 162 -6.43 3.07 -17.32
N GLY A 163 -5.35 2.31 -17.51
CA GLY A 163 -5.33 1.11 -18.34
C GLY A 163 -5.71 -0.15 -17.57
N VAL A 164 -6.47 -1.02 -18.23
CA VAL A 164 -6.76 -2.39 -17.78
C VAL A 164 -6.35 -3.37 -18.87
N LEU A 165 -5.52 -4.34 -18.53
CA LEU A 165 -5.02 -5.33 -19.49
C LEU A 165 -5.17 -6.75 -18.92
N ALA A 166 -5.96 -7.57 -19.60
CA ALA A 166 -6.02 -9.00 -19.35
C ALA A 166 -5.00 -9.71 -20.23
N THR A 167 -4.13 -10.51 -19.62
CA THR A 167 -3.16 -11.37 -20.31
C THR A 167 -3.48 -12.84 -20.05
N ASP A 168 -2.68 -13.75 -20.62
CA ASP A 168 -2.69 -15.14 -20.21
C ASP A 168 -2.61 -15.29 -18.67
N ALA A 169 -3.37 -16.23 -18.11
CA ALA A 169 -3.56 -16.39 -16.66
C ALA A 169 -2.26 -16.60 -15.86
N HIS A 170 -1.19 -17.02 -16.52
CA HIS A 170 0.11 -17.28 -15.91
C HIS A 170 1.15 -16.22 -16.22
N THR A 171 0.77 -15.11 -16.86
CA THR A 171 1.70 -14.04 -17.22
C THR A 171 1.40 -12.78 -16.43
N VAL A 172 2.40 -12.26 -15.72
CA VAL A 172 2.27 -11.04 -14.92
C VAL A 172 3.28 -9.99 -15.34
N ILE A 173 2.82 -8.76 -15.60
CA ILE A 173 3.63 -7.63 -16.06
C ILE A 173 3.80 -6.65 -14.89
N PRO A 174 4.98 -6.60 -14.24
CA PRO A 174 5.17 -5.75 -13.05
C PRO A 174 4.89 -4.25 -13.29
N PHE A 175 5.26 -3.71 -14.43
CA PHE A 175 4.98 -2.31 -14.76
C PHE A 175 3.52 -2.03 -15.12
N ALA A 176 2.73 -3.05 -15.48
CA ALA A 176 1.28 -2.94 -15.66
C ALA A 176 0.52 -2.99 -14.33
N VAL A 177 1.17 -3.42 -13.24
CA VAL A 177 0.70 -3.19 -11.86
C VAL A 177 1.06 -1.76 -11.43
N GLY A 178 2.29 -1.34 -11.72
CA GLY A 178 2.79 -0.01 -11.40
C GLY A 178 3.89 0.00 -10.34
N VAL A 179 4.56 1.15 -10.19
CA VAL A 179 5.71 1.30 -9.28
C VAL A 179 5.32 1.47 -7.81
N ASP A 180 4.09 1.89 -7.54
CA ASP A 180 3.50 1.86 -6.21
C ASP A 180 2.45 0.75 -6.16
N ILE A 181 2.94 -0.48 -5.93
CA ILE A 181 2.12 -1.69 -5.88
C ILE A 181 1.05 -1.51 -4.79
N ALA A 182 -0.18 -1.88 -5.11
CA ALA A 182 -1.31 -1.80 -4.20
C ALA A 182 -1.57 -0.40 -3.62
N CYS A 183 -1.18 0.65 -4.35
CA CYS A 183 -1.70 1.99 -4.10
C CYS A 183 -3.25 1.91 -4.09
N ARG A 184 -3.86 2.50 -3.06
CA ARG A 184 -5.26 2.32 -2.72
C ARG A 184 -5.85 3.55 -2.05
N MET A 185 -7.18 3.61 -2.07
CA MET A 185 -7.95 4.57 -1.27
C MET A 185 -8.49 3.87 -0.04
N CYS A 186 -8.58 4.58 1.08
CA CYS A 186 -9.29 4.13 2.28
C CYS A 186 -10.10 5.29 2.87
N MET A 187 -11.40 5.08 3.08
CA MET A 187 -12.30 6.04 3.69
C MET A 187 -12.86 5.49 4.99
N SER A 188 -12.80 6.25 6.08
CA SER A 188 -13.59 6.00 7.29
C SER A 188 -14.67 7.06 7.43
N ILE A 189 -15.92 6.62 7.50
CA ILE A 189 -17.09 7.47 7.70
C ILE A 189 -17.46 7.43 9.19
N PHE A 190 -17.68 8.59 9.80
CA PHE A 190 -17.95 8.73 11.23
C PHE A 190 -19.36 9.26 11.49
N ASP A 191 -19.95 8.83 12.61
CA ASP A 191 -21.18 9.41 13.15
C ASP A 191 -20.89 10.75 13.83
N MET A 192 -20.65 11.76 12.98
CA MET A 192 -20.34 13.11 13.39
C MET A 192 -21.03 14.09 12.45
N PRO A 193 -21.66 15.15 12.99
CA PRO A 193 -22.33 16.13 12.17
C PRO A 193 -21.31 16.93 11.34
N ALA A 194 -21.67 17.27 10.11
CA ALA A 194 -20.78 17.97 9.18
C ALA A 194 -20.33 19.37 9.67
N ASP A 195 -21.10 19.99 10.58
CA ASP A 195 -20.74 21.27 11.21
C ASP A 195 -19.52 21.16 12.13
N PHE A 196 -19.14 19.95 12.56
CA PHE A 196 -17.94 19.71 13.36
C PHE A 196 -16.66 20.19 12.66
N LEU A 197 -16.60 20.14 11.32
CA LEU A 197 -15.50 20.73 10.53
C LEU A 197 -15.36 22.24 10.75
N LYS A 198 -16.47 22.94 10.99
CA LYS A 198 -16.49 24.39 11.26
C LYS A 198 -16.25 24.68 12.73
N ARG A 199 -16.75 23.82 13.63
CA ARG A 199 -16.63 23.99 15.08
C ARG A 199 -15.22 23.68 15.61
N GLU A 200 -14.60 22.63 15.10
CA GLU A 200 -13.32 22.10 15.61
C GLU A 200 -12.22 21.95 14.53
N PRO A 201 -12.00 22.94 13.63
CA PRO A 201 -11.02 22.81 12.55
C PRO A 201 -9.58 22.63 13.08
N HIS A 202 -9.26 23.24 14.23
CA HIS A 202 -7.94 23.11 14.85
C HIS A 202 -7.66 21.69 15.35
N LEU A 203 -8.65 21.04 15.96
CA LEU A 203 -8.54 19.65 16.39
C LEU A 203 -8.30 18.74 15.18
N LEU A 204 -9.09 18.89 14.12
CA LEU A 204 -8.97 18.07 12.92
C LEU A 204 -7.61 18.24 12.24
N LYS A 205 -7.12 19.48 12.09
CA LYS A 205 -5.75 19.73 11.60
C LYS A 205 -4.70 19.07 12.48
N LYS A 206 -4.82 19.24 13.80
CA LYS A 206 -3.89 18.66 14.77
C LYS A 206 -3.85 17.13 14.64
N THR A 207 -5.01 16.47 14.53
CA THR A 207 -5.06 15.02 14.34
C THR A 207 -4.37 14.57 13.07
N LEU A 208 -4.57 15.29 11.95
CA LEU A 208 -3.85 14.99 10.72
C LEU A 208 -2.34 15.15 10.93
N VAL A 209 -1.88 16.27 11.50
CA VAL A 209 -0.45 16.59 11.68
C VAL A 209 0.27 15.60 12.60
N GLU A 210 -0.35 15.23 13.72
CA GLU A 210 0.26 14.39 14.75
C GLU A 210 0.20 12.89 14.44
N HIS A 211 -0.83 12.43 13.72
CA HIS A 211 -1.07 11.00 13.51
C HIS A 211 -0.78 10.50 12.09
N THR A 212 -0.33 11.37 11.19
CA THR A 212 0.17 10.96 9.87
C THR A 212 1.60 11.38 9.66
N LYS A 213 2.31 10.66 8.77
CA LYS A 213 3.71 10.93 8.45
C LYS A 213 3.90 10.92 6.94
N PHE A 214 4.26 12.09 6.41
CA PHE A 214 4.62 12.29 5.02
C PHE A 214 6.14 12.44 4.86
N GLY A 215 6.60 12.36 3.61
CA GLY A 215 8.00 12.48 3.24
C GLY A 215 8.62 11.17 2.76
N ILE A 216 9.70 11.28 1.97
CA ILE A 216 10.52 10.14 1.56
C ILE A 216 11.17 9.55 2.81
N GLY A 217 11.10 8.23 2.97
CA GLY A 217 11.70 7.56 4.12
C GLY A 217 11.04 7.90 5.47
N GLY A 218 9.83 8.45 5.50
CA GLY A 218 9.09 8.66 6.74
C GLY A 218 8.96 7.35 7.53
N GLU A 219 9.11 7.42 8.85
CA GLU A 219 9.02 6.26 9.74
C GLU A 219 8.11 6.57 10.94
N VAL A 220 7.43 5.55 11.45
CA VAL A 220 6.60 5.64 12.67
C VAL A 220 7.05 4.58 13.68
N ARG A 221 7.27 5.03 14.92
CA ARG A 221 7.74 4.18 16.02
C ARG A 221 6.63 3.30 16.58
N GLU A 222 5.53 3.93 16.98
CA GLU A 222 4.40 3.25 17.62
C GLU A 222 3.39 2.79 16.58
N LYS A 223 2.92 1.55 16.71
CA LYS A 223 1.95 0.92 15.82
C LYS A 223 0.82 0.33 16.64
N ALA A 224 -0.42 0.49 16.18
CA ALA A 224 -1.58 -0.11 16.81
C ALA A 224 -1.71 -1.59 16.41
N ASP A 225 -1.41 -1.92 15.16
CA ASP A 225 -1.43 -3.29 14.64
C ASP A 225 -0.16 -3.57 13.82
N GLU A 226 0.54 -4.65 14.17
CA GLU A 226 1.76 -5.12 13.49
C GLU A 226 1.57 -6.49 12.83
N SER A 227 0.37 -7.08 12.88
CA SER A 227 0.09 -8.46 12.46
C SER A 227 0.48 -8.77 11.01
N VAL A 228 0.41 -7.77 10.12
CA VAL A 228 0.87 -7.90 8.73
C VAL A 228 2.36 -8.25 8.62
N MET A 229 3.14 -7.97 9.66
CA MET A 229 4.57 -8.28 9.73
C MET A 229 4.83 -9.73 10.17
N ASP A 230 3.81 -10.43 10.66
CA ASP A 230 3.90 -11.83 11.07
C ASP A 230 3.56 -12.79 9.92
N LEU A 231 3.07 -12.27 8.79
CA LEU A 231 2.78 -13.03 7.57
C LEU A 231 3.99 -13.89 7.13
N PRO A 232 3.80 -15.20 6.85
CA PRO A 232 4.87 -16.10 6.48
C PRO A 232 5.55 -15.71 5.15
N GLU A 233 4.84 -15.00 4.27
CA GLU A 233 5.31 -14.52 2.98
C GLU A 233 6.56 -13.65 3.12
N TRP A 234 6.76 -12.92 4.24
CA TRP A 234 8.00 -12.17 4.48
C TRP A 234 9.28 -13.03 4.43
N ARG A 235 9.14 -14.36 4.51
CA ARG A 235 10.24 -15.32 4.50
C ARG A 235 10.38 -16.02 3.15
N ALA A 236 9.41 -15.86 2.24
CA ALA A 236 9.31 -16.60 0.99
C ALA A 236 10.50 -16.41 0.05
N THR A 237 11.01 -15.19 -0.05
CA THR A 237 12.14 -14.88 -0.94
C THR A 237 13.18 -14.03 -0.22
N LYS A 238 14.41 -14.06 -0.73
CA LYS A 238 15.47 -13.20 -0.20
C LYS A 238 15.11 -11.71 -0.35
N VAL A 239 14.51 -11.33 -1.48
CA VAL A 239 14.18 -9.94 -1.82
C VAL A 239 13.23 -9.33 -0.78
N ILE A 240 12.10 -9.98 -0.50
CA ILE A 240 11.12 -9.46 0.46
C ILE A 240 11.61 -9.54 1.90
N ARG A 241 12.40 -10.57 2.24
CA ARG A 241 13.02 -10.74 3.57
C ARG A 241 13.94 -9.57 3.93
N GLU A 242 14.75 -9.12 2.97
CA GLU A 242 15.64 -7.97 3.13
C GLU A 242 14.87 -6.64 3.25
N LEU A 243 13.64 -6.58 2.73
CA LEU A 243 12.79 -5.40 2.80
C LEU A 243 11.90 -5.33 4.05
N LYS A 244 11.78 -6.41 4.83
CA LYS A 244 10.89 -6.51 6.00
C LYS A 244 11.12 -5.39 7.02
N ASP A 245 12.37 -5.11 7.37
CA ASP A 245 12.71 -4.07 8.35
C ASP A 245 12.34 -2.67 7.84
N LYS A 246 12.52 -2.42 6.54
CA LYS A 246 12.12 -1.16 5.89
C LYS A 246 10.60 -1.03 5.90
N ALA A 247 9.88 -2.09 5.56
CA ALA A 247 8.42 -2.13 5.61
C ALA A 247 7.93 -1.84 7.05
N TYR A 248 8.48 -2.54 8.05
CA TYR A 248 8.14 -2.30 9.45
C TYR A 248 8.28 -0.83 9.84
N ARG A 249 9.40 -0.16 9.51
CA ARG A 249 9.59 1.24 9.89
C ARG A 249 8.61 2.19 9.20
N GLN A 250 8.16 1.85 8.00
CA GLN A 250 7.26 2.68 7.18
C GLN A 250 5.76 2.40 7.39
N LEU A 251 5.40 1.38 8.18
CA LEU A 251 4.00 1.04 8.42
C LEU A 251 3.28 2.16 9.17
N GLY A 252 2.14 2.60 8.63
CA GLY A 252 1.36 3.75 9.10
C GLY A 252 1.82 5.10 8.56
N THR A 253 2.56 5.12 7.44
CA THR A 253 3.03 6.37 6.78
C THR A 253 2.24 6.66 5.52
N SER A 254 2.12 7.94 5.16
CA SER A 254 1.35 8.39 3.99
C SER A 254 2.24 8.56 2.76
N GLY A 255 3.48 9.02 2.91
CA GLY A 255 4.43 9.11 1.80
C GLY A 255 4.55 10.45 1.10
N THR A 256 4.68 10.43 -0.24
CA THR A 256 4.92 11.62 -1.09
C THR A 256 4.20 11.48 -2.44
N GLY A 257 4.30 12.50 -3.30
CA GLY A 257 3.60 12.52 -4.59
C GLY A 257 2.13 12.85 -4.37
N ASN A 258 1.25 12.12 -5.05
CA ASN A 258 -0.20 12.30 -4.97
C ASN A 258 -0.83 11.73 -3.69
N HIS A 259 -0.03 11.24 -2.74
CA HIS A 259 -0.57 10.68 -1.49
C HIS A 259 -1.07 11.78 -0.57
N PHE A 260 -2.18 11.52 0.10
CA PHE A 260 -2.83 12.47 1.01
C PHE A 260 -3.59 11.78 2.13
N VAL A 261 -3.92 12.56 3.16
CA VAL A 261 -4.92 12.23 4.16
C VAL A 261 -5.75 13.47 4.39
N GLU A 262 -7.07 13.36 4.23
CA GLU A 262 -7.96 14.51 4.24
C GLU A 262 -9.26 14.28 5.01
N TRP A 263 -9.70 15.32 5.70
CA TRP A 263 -11.03 15.41 6.25
C TRP A 263 -11.96 16.06 5.25
N GLY A 264 -13.17 15.51 5.13
CA GLY A 264 -14.22 16.08 4.33
C GLY A 264 -15.61 15.62 4.76
N VAL A 265 -16.58 15.93 3.91
CA VAL A 265 -17.99 15.61 4.11
C VAL A 265 -18.41 14.59 3.07
N VAL A 266 -19.04 13.50 3.49
CA VAL A 266 -19.71 12.53 2.60
C VAL A 266 -21.20 12.79 2.65
N GLU A 267 -21.80 13.03 1.48
CA GLU A 267 -23.24 13.09 1.29
C GLU A 267 -23.70 11.81 0.61
N VAL A 268 -24.38 10.94 1.37
CA VAL A 268 -25.00 9.72 0.87
C VAL A 268 -26.32 10.11 0.23
N VAL A 269 -26.47 9.86 -1.08
CA VAL A 269 -27.61 10.35 -1.86
C VAL A 269 -28.75 9.33 -1.96
N GLU A 270 -28.46 8.05 -1.80
CA GLU A 270 -29.43 6.97 -1.81
C GLU A 270 -28.95 5.80 -0.93
N PRO A 271 -29.88 5.01 -0.35
CA PRO A 271 -29.51 3.80 0.37
C PRO A 271 -28.95 2.75 -0.59
N ASP A 272 -27.92 2.02 -0.14
CA ASP A 272 -27.36 0.88 -0.86
C ASP A 272 -26.90 -0.17 0.17
N GLU A 273 -27.15 -1.44 -0.15
CA GLU A 273 -26.88 -2.57 0.75
C GLU A 273 -25.39 -2.77 1.03
N LEU A 274 -24.50 -2.44 0.10
CA LEU A 274 -23.07 -2.56 0.31
C LEU A 274 -22.53 -1.40 1.16
N LEU A 275 -22.99 -0.18 0.87
CA LEU A 275 -22.58 1.00 1.64
C LEU A 275 -23.13 0.92 3.07
N ASP A 276 -24.36 0.43 3.23
CA ASP A 276 -25.04 0.21 4.51
C ASP A 276 -25.03 1.46 5.41
N LEU A 277 -25.41 2.59 4.81
CA LEU A 277 -25.56 3.87 5.52
C LEU A 277 -26.88 4.53 5.10
N PRO A 278 -27.61 5.14 6.04
CA PRO A 278 -28.75 5.99 5.72
C PRO A 278 -28.36 7.17 4.81
N VAL A 279 -29.35 7.67 4.07
CA VAL A 279 -29.22 8.94 3.35
C VAL A 279 -28.94 10.04 4.37
N GLY A 280 -27.92 10.84 4.12
CA GLY A 280 -27.48 11.84 5.06
C GLY A 280 -26.09 12.38 4.80
N THR A 281 -25.65 13.26 5.69
CA THR A 281 -24.37 13.93 5.61
C THR A 281 -23.50 13.53 6.79
N TYR A 282 -22.32 13.00 6.49
CA TYR A 282 -21.38 12.45 7.47
C TYR A 282 -20.01 13.11 7.34
N MET A 283 -19.23 13.09 8.41
CA MET A 283 -17.80 13.33 8.29
C MET A 283 -17.08 12.08 7.82
N ALA A 284 -16.07 12.27 6.97
CA ALA A 284 -15.17 11.18 6.61
C ALA A 284 -13.71 11.61 6.59
N LEU A 285 -12.86 10.64 6.94
CA LEU A 285 -11.43 10.67 6.73
C LEU A 285 -11.13 9.85 5.47
N LEU A 286 -10.54 10.47 4.47
CA LEU A 286 -10.07 9.79 3.26
C LEU A 286 -8.54 9.78 3.25
N SER A 287 -7.93 8.65 2.93
CA SER A 287 -6.49 8.57 2.70
C SER A 287 -6.17 7.89 1.38
N HIS A 288 -5.09 8.35 0.77
CA HIS A 288 -4.48 7.79 -0.42
C HIS A 288 -3.01 7.49 -0.12
N SER A 289 -2.65 6.21 -0.15
CA SER A 289 -1.29 5.72 0.04
C SER A 289 -1.16 4.34 -0.61
N GLY A 290 -0.04 3.68 -0.40
CA GLY A 290 0.25 2.36 -0.98
C GLY A 290 1.24 1.59 -0.13
N SER A 291 1.96 0.68 -0.76
CA SER A 291 2.91 -0.22 -0.11
C SER A 291 4.28 0.43 0.21
N ARG A 292 4.35 1.75 0.06
CA ARG A 292 5.49 2.59 0.47
C ARG A 292 6.79 2.17 -0.23
N GLY A 293 7.93 2.39 0.43
CA GLY A 293 9.23 2.02 -0.11
C GLY A 293 9.44 0.50 -0.21
N PHE A 294 8.60 -0.32 0.42
CA PHE A 294 8.61 -1.77 0.25
C PHE A 294 8.14 -2.15 -1.16
N GLY A 295 6.90 -1.81 -1.55
CA GLY A 295 6.43 -2.17 -2.88
C GLY A 295 7.14 -1.42 -4.00
N GLY A 296 7.63 -0.19 -3.76
CA GLY A 296 8.52 0.49 -4.70
C GLY A 296 9.82 -0.30 -4.96
N SER A 297 10.42 -0.91 -3.92
CA SER A 297 11.59 -1.77 -4.08
C SER A 297 11.27 -3.08 -4.81
N VAL A 298 10.12 -3.69 -4.51
CA VAL A 298 9.63 -4.89 -5.22
C VAL A 298 9.40 -4.60 -6.70
N ALA A 299 8.64 -3.55 -7.02
CA ALA A 299 8.36 -3.16 -8.40
C ALA A 299 9.66 -2.91 -9.19
N ASN A 300 10.60 -2.17 -8.62
CA ASN A 300 11.88 -1.89 -9.27
C ASN A 300 12.71 -3.14 -9.53
N HIS A 301 12.74 -4.09 -8.59
CA HIS A 301 13.47 -5.35 -8.75
C HIS A 301 12.86 -6.21 -9.86
N TYR A 302 11.58 -6.54 -9.73
CA TYR A 302 10.94 -7.51 -10.63
C TYR A 302 10.63 -6.93 -12.01
N SER A 303 10.45 -5.61 -12.14
CA SER A 303 10.33 -4.99 -13.47
C SER A 303 11.63 -5.08 -14.27
N LYS A 304 12.79 -4.87 -13.62
CA LYS A 304 14.11 -5.05 -14.26
C LYS A 304 14.33 -6.51 -14.62
N LEU A 305 13.95 -7.43 -13.73
CA LEU A 305 14.05 -8.87 -13.98
C LEU A 305 13.17 -9.29 -15.17
N ALA A 306 11.92 -8.84 -15.23
CA ALA A 306 11.02 -9.11 -16.34
C ALA A 306 11.63 -8.64 -17.68
N MET A 307 12.17 -7.43 -17.75
CA MET A 307 12.86 -6.91 -18.95
C MET A 307 14.14 -7.66 -19.31
N GLN A 308 14.77 -8.37 -18.36
CA GLN A 308 15.91 -9.23 -18.62
C GLN A 308 15.48 -10.57 -19.22
N LYS A 309 14.41 -11.16 -18.70
CA LYS A 309 13.89 -12.48 -19.10
C LYS A 309 13.02 -12.43 -20.35
N THR A 310 12.32 -11.33 -20.58
CA THR A 310 11.39 -11.16 -21.69
C THR A 310 11.81 -9.96 -22.51
N LYS A 311 12.46 -10.21 -23.66
CA LYS A 311 12.89 -9.18 -24.60
C LYS A 311 11.77 -8.84 -25.55
N LEU A 312 11.44 -7.55 -25.58
CA LEU A 312 10.41 -6.96 -26.42
C LEU A 312 11.01 -5.79 -27.22
N PRO A 313 10.38 -5.40 -28.34
CA PRO A 313 10.70 -4.17 -29.03
C PRO A 313 10.70 -2.96 -28.09
N LYS A 314 11.52 -1.95 -28.39
CA LYS A 314 11.79 -0.79 -27.51
C LYS A 314 10.51 -0.12 -26.98
N GLN A 315 9.49 0.03 -27.81
CA GLN A 315 8.21 0.63 -27.46
C GLN A 315 7.41 -0.19 -26.43
N ALA A 316 7.65 -1.50 -26.34
CA ALA A 316 6.97 -2.43 -25.45
C ALA A 316 7.86 -2.94 -24.31
N ALA A 317 9.08 -2.43 -24.17
CA ALA A 317 10.05 -2.96 -23.20
C ALA A 317 9.52 -2.96 -21.75
N HIS A 318 8.77 -1.92 -21.36
CA HIS A 318 8.11 -1.84 -20.04
C HIS A 318 6.85 -2.72 -19.91
N LEU A 319 6.53 -3.54 -20.89
CA LEU A 319 5.44 -4.52 -20.84
C LEU A 319 5.96 -5.96 -20.77
N ALA A 320 7.25 -6.13 -20.49
CA ALA A 320 7.86 -7.43 -20.23
C ALA A 320 7.20 -8.12 -19.02
N TRP A 321 6.96 -9.43 -19.13
CA TRP A 321 6.27 -10.22 -18.11
C TRP A 321 7.18 -11.28 -17.47
N LEU A 322 6.72 -11.77 -16.32
CA LEU A 322 7.20 -12.98 -15.66
C LEU A 322 6.12 -14.07 -15.78
N ASP A 323 6.55 -15.32 -15.86
CA ASP A 323 5.69 -16.50 -15.93
C ASP A 323 5.49 -17.10 -14.54
N LEU A 324 4.25 -17.26 -14.09
CA LEU A 324 3.90 -17.82 -12.78
C LEU A 324 4.26 -19.30 -12.60
N HIS A 325 4.65 -19.99 -13.67
CA HIS A 325 5.21 -21.35 -13.61
C HIS A 325 6.71 -21.37 -13.33
N THR A 326 7.37 -20.21 -13.21
CA THR A 326 8.79 -20.11 -12.91
C THR A 326 9.04 -19.52 -11.53
N GLU A 327 10.24 -19.76 -10.99
CA GLU A 327 10.70 -19.21 -9.71
C GLU A 327 10.47 -17.69 -9.67
N GLU A 328 10.97 -16.94 -10.67
CA GLU A 328 10.87 -15.48 -10.69
C GLU A 328 9.43 -14.95 -10.73
N GLY A 329 8.52 -15.61 -11.45
CA GLY A 329 7.12 -15.19 -11.49
C GLY A 329 6.39 -15.46 -10.19
N GLN A 330 6.66 -16.58 -9.53
CA GLN A 330 6.11 -16.88 -8.21
C GLN A 330 6.65 -15.94 -7.14
N GLU A 331 7.94 -15.65 -7.17
CA GLU A 331 8.53 -14.67 -6.27
C GLU A 331 7.84 -13.30 -6.38
N TYR A 332 7.62 -12.81 -7.61
CA TYR A 332 6.91 -11.55 -7.82
C TYR A 332 5.45 -11.64 -7.36
N TRP A 333 4.76 -12.73 -7.66
CA TRP A 333 3.37 -12.93 -7.27
C TRP A 333 3.20 -12.86 -5.74
N ILE A 334 4.07 -13.54 -4.99
CA ILE A 334 4.07 -13.50 -3.52
C ILE A 334 4.38 -12.08 -3.03
N ALA A 335 5.40 -11.44 -3.59
CA ALA A 335 5.80 -10.09 -3.19
C ALA A 335 4.72 -9.03 -3.49
N MET A 336 4.02 -9.15 -4.61
CA MET A 336 2.92 -8.27 -5.00
C MET A 336 1.73 -8.44 -4.05
N ASN A 337 1.32 -9.68 -3.74
CA ASN A 337 0.23 -9.95 -2.81
C ASN A 337 0.55 -9.47 -1.39
N LEU A 338 1.78 -9.70 -0.91
CA LEU A 338 2.26 -9.17 0.36
C LEU A 338 2.26 -7.64 0.40
N ALA A 339 2.62 -6.98 -0.71
CA ALA A 339 2.50 -5.53 -0.84
C ALA A 339 1.03 -5.05 -0.80
N GLY A 340 0.10 -5.87 -1.31
CA GLY A 340 -1.34 -5.75 -1.12
C GLY A 340 -1.73 -5.66 0.34
N GLU A 341 -1.48 -6.73 1.09
CA GLU A 341 -1.79 -6.83 2.53
C GLU A 341 -1.14 -5.70 3.33
N TYR A 342 0.14 -5.43 3.06
CA TYR A 342 0.87 -4.34 3.71
C TYR A 342 0.25 -2.96 3.42
N ALA A 343 -0.21 -2.69 2.20
CA ALA A 343 -0.87 -1.43 1.88
C ALA A 343 -2.20 -1.28 2.66
N SER A 344 -3.01 -2.34 2.77
CA SER A 344 -4.25 -2.30 3.59
C SER A 344 -3.93 -1.99 5.05
N ALA A 345 -3.01 -2.75 5.65
CA ALA A 345 -2.57 -2.55 7.03
C ALA A 345 -2.01 -1.14 7.26
N ASN A 346 -1.30 -0.57 6.28
CA ASN A 346 -0.79 0.80 6.36
C ASN A 346 -1.92 1.84 6.47
N HIS A 347 -3.00 1.67 5.70
CA HIS A 347 -4.18 2.53 5.81
C HIS A 347 -4.93 2.32 7.13
N HIS A 348 -5.15 1.07 7.54
CA HIS A 348 -5.79 0.77 8.81
C HIS A 348 -5.04 1.37 10.00
N GLU A 349 -3.71 1.34 9.98
CA GLU A 349 -2.88 1.97 11.01
C GLU A 349 -3.08 3.50 11.07
N ILE A 350 -3.13 4.18 9.92
CA ILE A 350 -3.40 5.62 9.84
C ILE A 350 -4.80 5.94 10.40
N HIS A 351 -5.80 5.19 9.96
CA HIS A 351 -7.20 5.41 10.33
C HIS A 351 -7.45 5.09 11.82
N ALA A 352 -6.86 4.00 12.33
CA ALA A 352 -6.99 3.58 13.73
C ALA A 352 -6.37 4.62 14.68
N LYS A 353 -5.20 5.17 14.36
CA LYS A 353 -4.55 6.24 15.14
C LYS A 353 -5.43 7.47 15.24
N ILE A 354 -5.97 7.94 14.12
CA ILE A 354 -6.83 9.13 14.08
C ILE A 354 -8.16 8.87 14.79
N ALA A 355 -8.80 7.72 14.55
CA ALA A 355 -10.03 7.32 15.22
C ALA A 355 -9.85 7.24 16.75
N LYS A 356 -8.73 6.66 17.22
CA LYS A 356 -8.36 6.61 18.64
C LYS A 356 -8.16 8.00 19.23
N ALA A 357 -7.47 8.89 18.51
CA ALA A 357 -7.25 10.28 18.94
C ALA A 357 -8.56 11.06 19.09
N LEU A 358 -9.54 10.81 18.22
CA LEU A 358 -10.88 11.39 18.29
C LEU A 358 -11.81 10.69 19.29
N ARG A 359 -11.42 9.52 19.82
CA ARG A 359 -12.29 8.64 20.61
C ARG A 359 -13.59 8.29 19.88
N LYS A 360 -13.48 8.04 18.59
CA LYS A 360 -14.60 7.69 17.70
C LYS A 360 -14.30 6.38 17.00
N LYS A 361 -15.36 5.62 16.68
CA LYS A 361 -15.28 4.46 15.80
C LYS A 361 -15.94 4.83 14.47
N PRO A 362 -15.34 4.47 13.32
CA PRO A 362 -16.01 4.61 12.04
C PRO A 362 -17.32 3.79 12.03
N LEU A 363 -18.37 4.34 11.42
CA LEU A 363 -19.58 3.61 11.04
C LEU A 363 -19.30 2.62 9.91
N LYS A 364 -18.49 3.06 8.94
CA LYS A 364 -18.11 2.29 7.76
C LYS A 364 -16.68 2.60 7.39
N MET A 365 -15.97 1.58 6.93
CA MET A 365 -14.70 1.72 6.25
C MET A 365 -14.83 1.15 4.83
N ILE A 366 -14.32 1.89 3.84
CA ILE A 366 -14.35 1.50 2.43
C ILE A 366 -12.92 1.58 1.94
N GLU A 367 -12.46 0.56 1.22
CA GLU A 367 -11.16 0.57 0.57
C GLU A 367 -11.23 -0.05 -0.83
N ASN A 368 -10.39 0.43 -1.73
CA ASN A 368 -10.27 -0.13 -3.07
C ASN A 368 -8.85 0.03 -3.62
N HIS A 369 -8.34 -1.05 -4.24
CA HIS A 369 -7.08 -1.05 -4.96
C HIS A 369 -7.20 -0.29 -6.28
N HIS A 370 -6.12 0.34 -6.72
CA HIS A 370 -6.04 0.86 -8.09
C HIS A 370 -4.74 0.57 -8.86
N ASN A 371 -3.79 -0.13 -8.25
CA ASN A 371 -2.54 -0.61 -8.88
C ASN A 371 -2.28 -2.05 -8.47
N PHE A 372 -2.80 -3.02 -9.21
CA PHE A 372 -2.69 -4.44 -8.84
C PHE A 372 -3.00 -5.37 -10.02
N ALA A 373 -2.70 -6.66 -9.86
CA ALA A 373 -3.12 -7.69 -10.80
C ALA A 373 -3.81 -8.86 -10.08
N TRP A 374 -4.88 -9.37 -10.67
CA TRP A 374 -5.64 -10.50 -10.12
C TRP A 374 -5.85 -11.57 -11.18
N LYS A 375 -5.86 -12.83 -10.76
CA LYS A 375 -6.41 -13.91 -11.58
C LYS A 375 -7.92 -13.80 -11.54
N GLU A 376 -8.53 -13.60 -12.70
CA GLU A 376 -9.98 -13.43 -12.84
C GLU A 376 -10.52 -14.30 -13.97
N THR A 377 -11.80 -14.66 -13.86
CA THR A 377 -12.55 -15.28 -14.93
C THR A 377 -13.24 -14.19 -15.74
N LEU A 378 -12.87 -14.07 -17.02
CA LEU A 378 -13.47 -13.11 -17.94
C LEU A 378 -14.92 -13.52 -18.27
N ALA A 379 -15.70 -12.59 -18.83
CA ALA A 379 -17.10 -12.83 -19.18
C ALA A 379 -17.31 -14.00 -20.17
N ASN A 380 -16.29 -14.37 -20.94
CA ASN A 380 -16.29 -15.52 -21.85
C ASN A 380 -15.89 -16.86 -21.16
N GLY A 381 -15.70 -16.86 -19.84
CA GLY A 381 -15.30 -18.03 -19.05
C GLY A 381 -13.80 -18.33 -19.03
N LYS A 382 -12.98 -17.56 -19.76
CA LYS A 382 -11.52 -17.77 -19.80
C LYS A 382 -10.86 -17.17 -18.56
N GLU A 383 -9.96 -17.91 -17.93
CA GLU A 383 -9.08 -17.37 -16.89
C GLU A 383 -8.02 -16.44 -17.50
N ALA A 384 -7.78 -15.32 -16.84
CA ALA A 384 -6.82 -14.33 -17.27
C ALA A 384 -6.16 -13.64 -16.07
N MET A 385 -4.96 -13.09 -16.30
CA MET A 385 -4.34 -12.17 -15.35
C MET A 385 -4.76 -10.74 -15.70
N VAL A 386 -5.61 -10.13 -14.90
CA VAL A 386 -6.15 -8.77 -15.12
C VAL A 386 -5.30 -7.76 -14.36
N HIS A 387 -4.52 -6.98 -15.10
CA HIS A 387 -3.70 -5.89 -14.59
C HIS A 387 -4.50 -4.60 -14.62
N ARG A 388 -4.52 -3.89 -13.48
CA ARG A 388 -5.12 -2.55 -13.37
C ARG A 388 -4.05 -1.57 -12.90
N LYS A 389 -3.86 -0.50 -13.67
CA LYS A 389 -2.95 0.61 -13.32
C LYS A 389 -3.69 1.92 -13.36
N GLY A 390 -3.88 2.54 -12.20
CA GLY A 390 -4.82 3.65 -12.05
C GLY A 390 -6.23 3.27 -12.52
N ALA A 391 -6.67 2.05 -12.23
CA ALA A 391 -8.03 1.60 -12.48
C ALA A 391 -8.45 0.71 -11.31
N THR A 392 -9.72 0.77 -10.93
CA THR A 392 -10.22 0.06 -9.75
C THR A 392 -11.21 -1.03 -10.13
N PRO A 393 -11.28 -2.16 -9.41
CA PRO A 393 -12.37 -3.13 -9.57
C PRO A 393 -13.74 -2.48 -9.43
N ALA A 394 -14.66 -2.88 -10.29
CA ALA A 394 -16.02 -2.36 -10.43
C ALA A 394 -17.00 -3.48 -10.82
N GLY A 395 -16.84 -4.66 -10.23
CA GLY A 395 -17.83 -5.72 -10.20
C GLY A 395 -19.10 -5.30 -9.44
N VAL A 396 -20.19 -6.05 -9.60
CA VAL A 396 -21.52 -5.73 -9.02
C VAL A 396 -21.54 -5.65 -7.49
N ASN A 397 -20.53 -6.24 -6.83
CA ASN A 397 -20.35 -6.28 -5.38
C ASN A 397 -19.16 -5.44 -4.91
N ASP A 398 -18.52 -4.69 -5.81
CA ASP A 398 -17.37 -3.86 -5.46
C ASP A 398 -17.83 -2.45 -5.10
N LEU A 399 -17.40 -2.00 -3.93
CA LEU A 399 -17.40 -0.59 -3.56
C LEU A 399 -16.05 0.04 -3.95
N GLY A 400 -16.11 1.25 -4.48
CA GLY A 400 -14.92 2.00 -4.88
C GLY A 400 -15.00 3.45 -4.42
N ILE A 401 -13.82 4.05 -4.27
CA ILE A 401 -13.65 5.49 -4.09
C ILE A 401 -12.91 6.03 -5.31
N ILE A 402 -13.52 7.03 -5.97
CA ILE A 402 -12.96 7.74 -7.11
C ILE A 402 -12.71 9.19 -6.68
N PRO A 403 -11.51 9.54 -6.20
CA PRO A 403 -11.15 10.91 -5.82
C PRO A 403 -11.05 11.86 -7.02
N GLY A 404 -11.43 13.11 -6.80
CA GLY A 404 -11.16 14.21 -7.73
C GLY A 404 -9.76 14.78 -7.52
N SER A 405 -9.68 15.90 -6.82
CA SER A 405 -8.43 16.53 -6.40
C SER A 405 -8.58 17.13 -5.01
N MET A 406 -7.55 17.78 -4.47
CA MET A 406 -7.63 18.44 -3.15
C MET A 406 -8.79 19.45 -3.01
N THR A 407 -9.35 19.97 -4.10
CA THR A 407 -10.51 20.89 -4.07
C THR A 407 -11.76 20.36 -4.77
N HIS A 408 -11.63 19.36 -5.63
CA HIS A 408 -12.76 18.79 -6.37
C HIS A 408 -13.35 17.59 -5.62
N PRO A 409 -14.63 17.29 -5.81
CA PRO A 409 -15.27 16.19 -5.11
C PRO A 409 -14.67 14.83 -5.47
N GLY A 410 -14.76 13.89 -4.54
CA GLY A 410 -14.63 12.46 -4.81
C GLY A 410 -15.99 11.77 -4.78
N PHE A 411 -16.04 10.52 -5.19
CA PHE A 411 -17.28 9.73 -5.23
C PHE A 411 -17.08 8.38 -4.60
N VAL A 412 -18.04 7.97 -3.77
CA VAL A 412 -18.20 6.57 -3.38
C VAL A 412 -19.13 5.93 -4.39
N VAL A 413 -18.69 4.82 -4.98
CA VAL A 413 -19.38 4.17 -6.09
C VAL A 413 -19.55 2.68 -5.84
N ARG A 414 -20.55 2.10 -6.51
CA ARG A 414 -20.72 0.66 -6.68
C ARG A 414 -20.49 0.27 -8.13
N GLY A 415 -19.73 -0.79 -8.35
CA GLY A 415 -19.49 -1.32 -9.69
C GLY A 415 -20.75 -1.89 -10.34
N LYS A 416 -20.79 -1.87 -11.68
CA LYS A 416 -21.87 -2.46 -12.48
C LYS A 416 -21.48 -3.78 -13.17
N GLY A 417 -20.24 -4.24 -13.00
CA GLY A 417 -19.75 -5.48 -13.61
C GLY A 417 -19.71 -5.45 -15.13
N ASN A 418 -19.39 -4.29 -15.71
CA ASN A 418 -19.35 -4.14 -17.16
C ASN A 418 -18.22 -4.99 -17.77
N ALA A 419 -18.59 -5.95 -18.61
CA ALA A 419 -17.66 -6.90 -19.23
C ALA A 419 -16.64 -6.24 -20.17
N ASP A 420 -17.05 -5.21 -20.93
CA ASP A 420 -16.16 -4.49 -21.86
C ASP A 420 -15.06 -3.72 -21.12
N ALA A 421 -15.33 -3.35 -19.86
CA ALA A 421 -14.35 -2.73 -18.97
C ALA A 421 -13.58 -3.73 -18.10
N LEU A 422 -13.77 -5.04 -18.32
CA LEU A 422 -13.21 -6.09 -17.46
C LEU A 422 -13.57 -5.85 -15.98
N SER A 423 -14.84 -5.50 -15.73
CA SER A 423 -15.35 -5.13 -14.40
C SER A 423 -14.47 -4.09 -13.70
N SER A 424 -14.10 -3.01 -14.41
CA SER A 424 -13.22 -1.96 -13.89
C SER A 424 -13.79 -0.55 -14.11
N ALA A 425 -13.30 0.41 -13.34
CA ALA A 425 -13.63 1.83 -13.44
C ALA A 425 -12.38 2.71 -13.26
N SER A 426 -12.53 4.02 -13.49
CA SER A 426 -11.46 5.00 -13.22
C SER A 426 -11.04 4.97 -11.76
N HIS A 427 -9.78 5.30 -11.47
CA HIS A 427 -9.29 5.44 -10.11
C HIS A 427 -9.35 6.88 -9.57
N GLY A 428 -9.60 7.87 -10.42
CA GLY A 428 -9.66 9.28 -10.02
C GLY A 428 -9.89 10.20 -11.22
N ALA A 429 -9.46 11.46 -11.11
CA ALA A 429 -9.59 12.43 -12.21
C ALA A 429 -8.58 12.21 -13.35
N GLY A 430 -7.39 11.70 -13.04
CA GLY A 430 -6.29 11.59 -14.01
C GLY A 430 -5.64 12.94 -14.34
N ARG A 431 -4.37 12.91 -14.76
CA ARG A 431 -3.59 14.14 -14.99
C ARG A 431 -3.77 14.67 -16.42
N VAL A 432 -3.73 15.98 -16.58
CA VAL A 432 -3.66 16.67 -17.88
C VAL A 432 -2.25 17.17 -18.22
N MET A 433 -1.32 17.07 -17.27
CA MET A 433 0.07 17.48 -17.48
C MET A 433 1.05 16.75 -16.56
N SER A 434 2.32 16.68 -17.01
CA SER A 434 3.42 16.12 -16.22
C SER A 434 3.71 16.96 -14.97
N ARG A 435 4.35 16.34 -13.97
CA ARG A 435 4.79 17.02 -12.74
C ARG A 435 5.73 18.19 -13.05
N THR A 436 6.69 17.98 -13.94
CA THR A 436 7.63 19.02 -14.38
C THR A 436 6.90 20.20 -15.04
N LYS A 437 5.92 19.93 -15.90
CA LYS A 437 5.14 21.00 -16.54
C LYS A 437 4.31 21.76 -15.52
N ALA A 438 3.71 21.08 -14.54
CA ALA A 438 2.96 21.71 -13.46
C ALA A 438 3.84 22.66 -12.62
N LEU A 439 5.00 22.19 -12.16
CA LEU A 439 5.96 23.00 -11.38
C LEU A 439 6.41 24.27 -12.13
N ASN A 440 6.51 24.20 -13.46
CA ASN A 440 6.97 25.30 -14.30
C ASN A 440 5.85 26.28 -14.73
N SER A 441 4.58 25.88 -14.63
CA SER A 441 3.44 26.65 -15.18
C SER A 441 2.44 27.14 -14.15
N ILE A 442 2.42 26.54 -12.96
CA ILE A 442 1.48 26.89 -11.89
C ILE A 442 2.20 27.69 -10.81
N THR A 443 1.60 28.79 -10.39
CA THR A 443 2.12 29.62 -9.29
C THR A 443 1.43 29.30 -7.97
N ARG A 444 2.13 29.53 -6.85
CA ARG A 444 1.53 29.43 -5.50
C ARG A 444 0.34 30.37 -5.31
N HIS A 445 0.35 31.53 -5.96
CA HIS A 445 -0.77 32.46 -5.90
C HIS A 445 -2.04 31.87 -6.53
N GLN A 446 -1.93 31.23 -7.70
CA GLN A 446 -3.06 30.54 -8.34
C GLN A 446 -3.58 29.38 -7.47
N LEU A 447 -2.69 28.57 -6.91
CA LEU A 447 -3.08 27.50 -5.99
C LEU A 447 -3.84 28.04 -4.77
N ASN A 448 -3.30 29.05 -4.09
CA ASN A 448 -3.92 29.66 -2.92
C ASN A 448 -5.30 30.27 -3.25
N LYS A 449 -5.45 30.87 -4.43
CA LYS A 449 -6.75 31.39 -4.89
C LYS A 449 -7.78 30.26 -4.99
N VAL A 450 -7.47 29.16 -5.68
CA VAL A 450 -8.39 28.03 -5.84
C VAL A 450 -8.75 27.39 -4.49
N LEU A 451 -7.77 27.27 -3.57
CA LEU A 451 -8.01 26.77 -2.21
C LEU A 451 -8.98 27.67 -1.43
N ASN A 452 -8.78 28.99 -1.47
CA ASN A 452 -9.64 29.96 -0.81
C ASN A 452 -11.07 29.95 -1.38
N ASP A 453 -11.20 29.97 -2.71
CA ASP A 453 -12.48 29.96 -3.41
C ASP A 453 -13.29 28.67 -3.10
N SER A 454 -12.58 27.55 -2.86
CA SER A 454 -13.20 26.25 -2.52
C SER A 454 -13.40 26.06 -1.00
N GLY A 455 -12.90 26.97 -0.18
CA GLY A 455 -12.92 26.84 1.29
C GLY A 455 -12.12 25.64 1.81
N VAL A 456 -11.05 25.24 1.11
CA VAL A 456 -10.20 24.10 1.47
C VAL A 456 -8.93 24.58 2.16
N GLN A 457 -8.55 23.90 3.25
CA GLN A 457 -7.34 24.18 3.99
C GLN A 457 -6.30 23.11 3.67
N LEU A 458 -5.20 23.53 3.03
CA LEU A 458 -4.09 22.65 2.67
C LEU A 458 -2.95 22.72 3.69
N ILE A 459 -2.44 21.56 4.09
CA ILE A 459 -1.25 21.38 4.93
C ILE A 459 -0.19 20.64 4.10
N GLY A 460 0.93 21.30 3.86
CA GLY A 460 1.95 20.82 2.92
C GLY A 460 1.48 21.01 1.48
N GLY A 461 1.79 20.03 0.63
CA GLY A 461 1.46 20.06 -0.80
C GLY A 461 2.47 20.82 -1.63
N ASP A 462 2.57 20.43 -2.90
CA ASP A 462 3.42 21.07 -3.90
C ASP A 462 2.59 21.36 -5.16
N LEU A 463 3.15 22.18 -6.06
CA LEU A 463 2.44 22.67 -7.24
C LEU A 463 2.19 21.57 -8.27
N ASP A 464 2.91 20.45 -8.19
CA ASP A 464 2.72 19.30 -9.07
C ASP A 464 1.44 18.50 -8.79
N GLU A 465 0.76 18.76 -7.67
CA GLU A 465 -0.53 18.16 -7.30
C GLU A 465 -1.66 19.21 -7.21
N ALA A 466 -1.42 20.44 -7.67
CA ALA A 466 -2.44 21.50 -7.68
C ALA A 466 -3.69 21.08 -8.48
N PRO A 467 -4.91 21.54 -8.14
CA PRO A 467 -6.15 21.10 -8.80
C PRO A 467 -6.15 21.22 -10.32
N MET A 468 -5.44 22.21 -10.87
CA MET A 468 -5.34 22.49 -12.30
C MET A 468 -4.58 21.42 -13.11
N VAL A 469 -3.87 20.50 -12.43
CA VAL A 469 -3.11 19.42 -13.12
C VAL A 469 -3.98 18.20 -13.42
N TYR A 470 -5.21 18.18 -12.91
CA TYR A 470 -6.15 17.08 -13.04
C TYR A 470 -7.25 17.40 -14.06
N LYS A 471 -7.82 16.37 -14.69
CA LYS A 471 -9.05 16.52 -15.49
C LYS A 471 -10.20 16.95 -14.58
N ASP A 472 -11.27 17.45 -15.18
CA ASP A 472 -12.51 17.62 -14.45
C ASP A 472 -13.11 16.25 -14.09
N ILE A 473 -13.27 16.01 -12.79
CA ILE A 473 -13.78 14.75 -12.27
C ILE A 473 -15.23 14.51 -12.68
N GLU A 474 -16.06 15.55 -12.80
CA GLU A 474 -17.47 15.39 -13.20
C GLU A 474 -17.56 14.90 -14.65
N THR A 475 -16.68 15.39 -15.53
CA THR A 475 -16.50 14.90 -16.89
C THR A 475 -16.07 13.41 -16.92
N VAL A 476 -15.10 13.02 -16.09
CA VAL A 476 -14.66 11.62 -15.95
C VAL A 476 -15.80 10.72 -15.47
N MET A 477 -16.58 11.17 -14.49
CA MET A 477 -17.74 10.42 -13.98
C MET A 477 -18.86 10.32 -15.02
N ALA A 478 -19.09 11.37 -15.81
CA ALA A 478 -20.08 11.37 -16.87
C ALA A 478 -19.77 10.33 -17.98
N ALA A 479 -18.49 10.12 -18.28
CA ALA A 479 -18.02 9.19 -19.31
C ALA A 479 -18.08 7.69 -18.91
N GLN A 480 -18.40 7.37 -17.65
CA GLN A 480 -18.41 6.00 -17.12
C GLN A 480 -19.68 5.61 -16.37
N LYS A 481 -20.81 6.26 -16.65
CA LYS A 481 -22.11 5.94 -16.03
C LYS A 481 -22.52 4.47 -16.21
N GLN A 482 -22.00 3.79 -17.23
CA GLN A 482 -22.20 2.37 -17.50
C GLN A 482 -21.29 1.44 -16.69
N LEU A 483 -20.21 1.96 -16.09
CA LEU A 483 -19.25 1.20 -15.29
C LEU A 483 -19.60 1.20 -13.81
N VAL A 484 -20.13 2.32 -13.32
CA VAL A 484 -20.39 2.53 -11.89
C VAL A 484 -21.73 3.22 -11.62
N LYS A 485 -22.25 3.02 -10.42
CA LYS A 485 -23.36 3.76 -9.81
C LYS A 485 -22.80 4.62 -8.68
N VAL A 486 -23.09 5.92 -8.67
CA VAL A 486 -22.66 6.83 -7.60
C VAL A 486 -23.58 6.65 -6.39
N LEU A 487 -23.01 6.41 -5.21
CA LEU A 487 -23.74 6.23 -3.96
C LEU A 487 -23.58 7.43 -3.02
N ALA A 488 -22.43 8.08 -3.05
CA ALA A 488 -22.17 9.26 -2.22
C ALA A 488 -21.16 10.21 -2.88
N LYS A 489 -21.27 11.49 -2.53
CA LYS A 489 -20.32 12.55 -2.93
C LYS A 489 -19.47 12.95 -1.74
N PHE A 490 -18.16 12.90 -1.89
CA PHE A 490 -17.18 13.37 -0.91
C PHE A 490 -16.68 14.76 -1.28
N SER A 491 -16.70 15.70 -0.33
CA SER A 491 -16.18 17.05 -0.50
C SER A 491 -15.02 17.31 0.46
N PRO A 492 -13.78 17.47 -0.02
CA PRO A 492 -12.61 17.71 0.82
C PRO A 492 -12.71 19.08 1.53
N LYS A 493 -12.15 19.18 2.73
CA LYS A 493 -12.15 20.41 3.54
C LYS A 493 -10.79 20.71 4.19
N ILE A 494 -10.11 19.70 4.71
CA ILE A 494 -8.77 19.85 5.29
C ILE A 494 -7.90 18.75 4.71
N VAL A 495 -6.93 19.13 3.88
CA VAL A 495 -6.09 18.19 3.13
C VAL A 495 -4.68 18.25 3.67
N ARG A 496 -4.08 17.10 3.99
CA ARG A 496 -2.67 16.99 4.30
C ARG A 496 -1.96 16.18 3.22
N MET A 497 -0.87 16.73 2.72
CA MET A 497 0.03 16.10 1.75
C MET A 497 1.48 16.23 2.21
N ALA A 498 2.40 15.63 1.45
CA ALA A 498 3.82 15.87 1.66
C ALA A 498 4.19 17.32 1.33
N ASP A 499 5.12 17.89 2.09
CA ASP A 499 5.68 19.20 1.78
C ASP A 499 6.43 19.17 0.43
N ALA A 500 6.42 20.31 -0.26
CA ALA A 500 7.26 20.53 -1.43
C ALA A 500 8.71 20.15 -1.14
N ASN A 501 9.30 19.30 -1.99
CA ASN A 501 10.60 18.67 -1.78
C ASN A 501 11.66 19.65 -1.22
N ARG A 502 12.15 19.40 0.00
CA ARG A 502 13.59 19.57 0.23
C ARG A 502 14.27 18.38 -0.45
N LYS A 503 15.08 18.67 -1.47
CA LYS A 503 15.79 17.73 -2.34
C LYS A 503 16.62 16.69 -1.58
N GLU A 504 16.02 15.59 -1.15
CA GLU A 504 16.75 14.37 -0.80
C GLU A 504 16.15 13.17 -1.55
N GLY A 505 16.78 12.82 -2.68
CA GLY A 505 16.82 11.42 -3.14
C GLY A 505 15.75 10.92 -4.12
N ARG A 506 15.17 11.74 -5.01
CA ARG A 506 14.58 11.20 -6.25
C ARG A 506 15.67 11.16 -7.31
N GLU A 507 16.22 9.98 -7.55
CA GLU A 507 16.85 9.68 -8.84
C GLU A 507 15.72 9.51 -9.87
N ASP A 508 15.85 10.22 -10.99
CA ASP A 508 14.91 10.29 -12.12
C ASP A 508 14.64 8.94 -12.79
#